data_AF-A0A7S1HJL0-F1
#
_entry.id   AF-A0A7S1HJL0-F1
#
_cell.length_a   1.000
_cell.length_b   1.000
_cell.length_c   1.000
_cell.angle_alpha   90.00
_cell.angle_beta   90.00
_cell.angle_gamma   90.00
#
_symmetry.space_group_name_H-M   'P 1'
#
loop_
_entity.id
_entity.type
_entity.pdbx_description
1 polymer ?
#
loop_
_entity_poly.entity_id
_entity_poly.type
_entity_poly.pdbx_seq_one_letter_code
_entity_poly.pdbx_strand_id
1 'polypeptide(L)'
;GTRSWAVRSVEQCFPTTDRGEPFPDTAKIGFHLVRHPSSDIKQMQQGKLNAPQILRGRKVLSYAVSKLQLEIPPHLAVAGRDEVVDYLELLCNDKVVPPETNLMTIRRFFSKTSDEITLHYRWREGGPAPLSAPSPPARYRATGQI
;
A
#
# COMPACT_ATOMS: atom_id res chain seq x y z
N GLY A 1 42.29 1.26 -7.58
CA GLY A 1 41.77 -0.13 -7.56
C GLY A 1 40.75 -0.27 -6.45
N THR A 2 39.60 -0.83 -6.76
CA THR A 2 38.32 -0.80 -6.04
C THR A 2 38.33 -1.41 -4.63
N ARG A 3 37.82 -0.67 -3.63
CA ARG A 3 37.32 -1.22 -2.37
C ARG A 3 35.83 -0.92 -2.27
N SER A 4 35.02 -1.73 -2.94
CA SER A 4 33.57 -1.80 -2.71
C SER A 4 33.33 -2.66 -1.47
N TRP A 5 33.15 -2.02 -0.31
CA TRP A 5 32.60 -2.70 0.86
C TRP A 5 31.09 -2.77 0.69
N ALA A 6 30.57 -3.99 0.82
CA ALA A 6 29.22 -4.41 0.55
C ALA A 6 28.15 -3.55 1.26
N VAL A 7 27.40 -2.79 0.47
CA VAL A 7 26.01 -2.43 0.80
C VAL A 7 25.10 -3.55 0.33
N ARG A 8 25.11 -4.68 1.06
CA ARG A 8 24.12 -5.74 0.87
C ARG A 8 23.61 -6.23 2.22
N SER A 9 22.29 -6.41 2.23
CA SER A 9 21.50 -7.16 3.20
C SER A 9 21.17 -6.45 4.52
N VAL A 10 20.13 -5.63 4.43
CA VAL A 10 19.03 -5.59 5.41
C VAL A 10 18.20 -6.89 5.36
N GLU A 11 18.85 -8.05 5.31
CA GLU A 11 18.21 -9.35 5.39
C GLU A 11 18.73 -10.00 6.68
N GLN A 12 18.06 -9.64 7.77
CA GLN A 12 17.13 -10.55 8.45
C GLN A 12 17.90 -11.53 9.32
N CYS A 13 18.22 -11.03 10.52
CA CYS A 13 18.40 -11.87 11.69
C CYS A 13 17.07 -12.64 11.89
N PHE A 14 16.97 -13.86 11.34
CA PHE A 14 15.85 -14.74 11.64
C PHE A 14 16.13 -15.35 13.02
N PRO A 15 15.18 -15.32 13.97
CA PRO A 15 15.31 -16.14 15.17
C PRO A 15 15.44 -17.58 14.71
N THR A 16 16.41 -18.34 15.21
CA THR A 16 16.56 -19.78 14.95
C THR A 16 15.76 -20.52 16.01
N THR A 17 15.03 -21.60 15.65
CA THR A 17 14.49 -22.50 16.69
C THR A 17 15.64 -23.20 17.41
N ASP A 18 15.40 -23.66 18.64
CA ASP A 18 16.35 -24.45 19.46
C ASP A 18 16.98 -25.66 18.72
N ARG A 19 16.33 -26.14 17.64
CA ARG A 19 16.76 -27.31 16.87
C ARG A 19 17.55 -27.01 15.59
N GLY A 20 17.85 -25.74 15.28
CA GLY A 20 18.62 -25.40 14.08
C GLY A 20 17.88 -25.63 12.75
N GLU A 21 16.61 -26.04 12.80
CA GLU A 21 15.79 -26.20 11.60
C GLU A 21 15.35 -24.82 11.08
N PRO A 22 15.53 -24.53 9.78
CA PRO A 22 14.94 -23.34 9.19
C PRO A 22 13.43 -23.40 9.43
N PHE A 23 12.83 -22.28 9.85
CA PHE A 23 11.37 -22.19 9.92
C PHE A 23 10.81 -22.66 8.58
N PRO A 24 9.77 -23.52 8.58
CA PRO A 24 9.19 -24.02 7.33
C PRO A 24 8.99 -22.83 6.40
N ASP A 25 9.57 -22.94 5.20
CA ASP A 25 9.71 -21.85 4.23
C ASP A 25 8.45 -20.99 4.30
N THR A 26 8.58 -19.74 4.77
CA THR A 26 7.40 -18.90 5.00
C THR A 26 6.81 -18.63 3.63
N ALA A 27 5.86 -19.47 3.21
CA ALA A 27 5.57 -19.60 1.79
C ALA A 27 5.30 -18.22 1.21
N LYS A 28 6.03 -17.91 0.14
CA LYS A 28 6.05 -16.57 -0.41
C LYS A 28 4.89 -16.43 -1.40
N ILE A 29 4.28 -15.26 -1.41
CA ILE A 29 3.27 -14.88 -2.39
C ILE A 29 3.88 -13.85 -3.33
N GLY A 30 3.76 -14.12 -4.62
CA GLY A 30 4.06 -13.17 -5.68
C GLY A 30 2.93 -12.16 -5.82
N PHE A 31 3.24 -10.87 -5.87
CA PHE A 31 2.25 -9.83 -6.12
C PHE A 31 2.81 -8.63 -6.87
N HIS A 32 1.93 -7.91 -7.55
CA HIS A 32 2.23 -6.62 -8.15
C HIS A 32 1.64 -5.51 -7.30
N LEU A 33 2.39 -4.43 -7.10
CA LEU A 33 1.93 -3.26 -6.37
C LEU A 33 1.84 -2.08 -7.33
N VAL A 34 0.62 -1.64 -7.62
CA VAL A 34 0.32 -0.68 -8.69
C VAL A 34 -0.42 0.53 -8.11
N ARG A 35 -0.21 1.71 -8.67
CA ARG A 35 -1.02 2.88 -8.32
C ARG A 35 -2.47 2.64 -8.76
N HIS A 36 -3.44 2.98 -7.92
CA HIS A 36 -4.83 3.02 -8.38
C HIS A 36 -5.03 4.18 -9.37
N PRO A 37 -5.72 3.98 -10.52
CA PRO A 37 -5.86 5.02 -11.53
C PRO A 37 -6.54 6.30 -11.02
N SER A 38 -7.40 6.19 -10.01
CA SER A 38 -8.10 7.31 -9.37
C SER A 38 -7.24 8.14 -8.40
N SER A 39 -5.95 7.82 -8.23
CA SER A 39 -5.10 8.45 -7.23
C SER A 39 -3.84 9.04 -7.86
N ASP A 40 -3.57 10.30 -7.56
CA ASP A 40 -2.34 10.99 -7.97
C ASP A 40 -1.16 10.69 -7.02
N ILE A 41 -0.85 9.40 -6.84
CA ILE A 41 0.37 8.95 -6.14
C ILE A 41 1.43 8.59 -7.19
N LYS A 42 2.71 8.68 -6.86
CA LYS A 42 3.79 8.16 -7.70
C LYS A 42 3.61 6.66 -7.97
N GLN A 43 3.76 6.24 -9.24
CA GLN A 43 3.71 4.83 -9.65
C GLN A 43 4.94 4.06 -9.15
N MET A 44 4.72 2.84 -8.66
CA MET A 44 5.79 1.91 -8.29
C MET A 44 6.48 1.42 -9.56
N GLN A 45 7.78 1.67 -9.65
CA GLN A 45 8.62 1.20 -10.77
C GLN A 45 9.10 -0.24 -10.58
N GLN A 46 8.86 -0.81 -9.41
CA GLN A 46 9.25 -2.18 -9.10
C GLN A 46 8.23 -3.15 -9.68
N GLY A 47 8.71 -4.17 -10.41
CA GLY A 47 7.90 -5.25 -10.95
C GLY A 47 7.39 -6.20 -9.85
N LYS A 48 7.20 -7.48 -10.20
CA LYS A 48 6.73 -8.52 -9.27
C LYS A 48 7.51 -8.51 -7.95
N LEU A 49 6.79 -8.36 -6.84
CA LEU A 49 7.28 -8.48 -5.48
C LEU A 49 7.00 -9.89 -4.97
N ASN A 50 7.88 -10.41 -4.13
CA ASN A 50 7.66 -11.67 -3.42
C ASN A 50 7.79 -11.39 -1.93
N ALA A 51 6.80 -11.80 -1.14
CA ALA A 51 6.83 -11.59 0.30
C ALA A 51 6.23 -12.77 1.06
N PRO A 52 6.59 -12.93 2.35
CA PRO A 52 5.94 -13.87 3.25
C PRO A 52 4.40 -13.80 3.18
N GLN A 53 3.71 -14.92 3.07
CA GLN A 53 2.23 -14.95 3.05
C GLN A 53 1.58 -14.36 4.32
N ILE A 54 2.32 -14.33 5.43
CA ILE A 54 1.92 -13.72 6.71
C ILE A 54 2.07 -12.19 6.72
N LEU A 55 2.75 -11.60 5.73
CA LEU A 55 2.93 -10.16 5.64
C LEU A 55 1.56 -9.47 5.55
N ARG A 56 1.35 -8.47 6.41
CA ARG A 56 0.08 -7.73 6.49
C ARG A 56 0.07 -6.54 5.53
N GLY A 57 -1.13 -6.15 5.10
CA GLY A 57 -1.37 -4.98 4.24
C GLY A 57 -0.70 -3.70 4.77
N ARG A 58 -0.70 -3.49 6.09
CA ARG A 58 0.01 -2.35 6.73
C ARG A 58 1.48 -2.27 6.33
N LYS A 59 2.21 -3.40 6.29
CA LYS A 59 3.62 -3.41 5.89
C LYS A 59 3.79 -3.22 4.39
N VAL A 60 2.84 -3.67 3.58
CA VAL A 60 2.82 -3.38 2.13
C VAL A 60 2.67 -1.86 1.89
N LEU A 61 1.78 -1.19 2.64
CA LEU A 61 1.64 0.26 2.58
C LEU A 61 2.89 0.99 3.07
N SER A 62 3.50 0.56 4.18
CA SER A 62 4.77 1.12 4.65
C SER A 62 5.89 0.98 3.62
N TYR A 63 5.92 -0.17 2.94
CA TYR A 63 6.87 -0.41 1.86
C TYR A 63 6.67 0.57 0.71
N ALA A 64 5.41 0.80 0.29
CA ALA A 64 5.09 1.77 -0.75
C ALA A 64 5.59 3.18 -0.39
N VAL A 65 5.27 3.68 0.80
CA VAL A 65 5.70 5.01 1.27
C VAL A 65 7.23 5.12 1.26
N SER A 66 7.92 4.13 1.83
CA SER A 66 9.37 4.14 1.92
C SER A 66 10.05 4.08 0.54
N LYS A 67 9.56 3.23 -0.37
CA LYS A 67 10.16 3.06 -1.70
C LYS A 67 9.84 4.18 -2.66
N LEU A 68 8.64 4.74 -2.58
CA LEU A 68 8.21 5.84 -3.42
C LEU A 68 8.69 7.20 -2.89
N GLN A 69 9.17 7.24 -1.64
CA GLN A 69 9.49 8.45 -0.89
C GLN A 69 8.33 9.44 -0.96
N LEU A 70 7.12 8.97 -0.63
CA LEU A 70 5.92 9.80 -0.69
C LEU A 70 6.02 10.92 0.34
N GLU A 71 5.84 12.14 -0.14
CA GLU A 71 5.61 13.28 0.73
C GLU A 71 4.18 13.19 1.23
N ILE A 72 4.03 12.92 2.53
CA ILE A 72 2.71 12.86 3.15
C ILE A 72 2.19 14.30 3.20
N PRO A 73 1.05 14.59 2.54
CA PRO A 73 0.51 15.93 2.55
C PRO A 73 0.22 16.36 3.99
N PRO A 74 0.57 17.60 4.39
CA PRO A 74 0.41 18.06 5.76
C PRO A 74 -1.05 18.03 6.23
N HIS A 75 -2.01 18.09 5.31
CA HIS A 75 -3.43 17.96 5.61
C HIS A 75 -3.86 16.52 5.97
N LEU A 76 -3.11 15.50 5.53
CA LEU A 76 -3.30 14.09 5.91
C LEU A 76 -2.48 13.71 7.15
N ALA A 77 -1.39 14.44 7.41
CA ALA A 77 -0.53 14.26 8.56
C ALA A 77 -1.21 14.81 9.83
N VAL A 78 -2.17 14.07 10.39
CA VAL A 78 -2.77 14.41 11.68
C VAL A 78 -1.72 14.19 12.77
N ALA A 79 -1.41 15.25 13.52
CA ALA A 79 -0.44 15.19 14.62
C ALA A 79 -0.78 14.04 15.58
N GLY A 80 0.13 13.07 15.70
CA GLY A 80 -0.01 11.92 16.60
C GLY A 80 -0.47 10.61 15.95
N ARG A 81 -0.73 10.58 14.63
CA ARG A 81 -1.02 9.34 13.88
C ARG A 81 -0.03 9.15 12.72
N ASP A 82 1.20 8.75 13.06
CA ASP A 82 2.22 8.35 12.08
C ASP A 82 1.93 6.94 11.51
N GLU A 83 0.68 6.66 11.15
CA GLU A 83 0.31 5.37 10.60
C GLU A 83 -0.04 5.51 9.12
N VAL A 84 0.75 4.86 8.27
CA VAL A 84 0.55 4.81 6.81
C VAL A 84 -0.86 4.41 6.40
N VAL A 85 -1.58 3.71 7.28
CA VAL A 85 -2.95 3.22 7.06
C VAL A 85 -4.00 4.30 7.29
N ASP A 86 -3.66 5.41 7.94
CA ASP A 86 -4.58 6.54 8.13
C ASP A 86 -4.79 7.30 6.82
N TYR A 87 -3.75 7.40 5.97
CA TYR A 87 -3.75 8.19 4.75
C TYR A 87 -3.59 7.38 3.45
N LEU A 88 -3.12 6.13 3.49
CA LEU A 88 -3.16 5.21 2.36
C LEU A 88 -4.12 4.06 2.64
N GLU A 89 -4.78 3.63 1.57
CA GLU A 89 -5.60 2.44 1.55
C GLU A 89 -5.13 1.49 0.45
N LEU A 90 -5.25 0.19 0.75
CA LEU A 90 -4.88 -0.91 -0.13
C LEU A 90 -6.15 -1.50 -0.74
N LEU A 91 -6.15 -1.80 -2.02
CA LEU A 91 -7.25 -2.40 -2.75
C LEU A 91 -6.79 -3.63 -3.51
N CYS A 92 -7.67 -4.61 -3.66
CA CYS A 92 -7.47 -5.76 -4.53
C CYS A 92 -8.78 -6.02 -5.29
N ASN A 93 -8.72 -6.09 -6.63
CA ASN A 93 -9.92 -6.14 -7.49
C ASN A 93 -10.98 -5.10 -7.07
N ASP A 94 -10.58 -3.84 -6.95
CA ASP A 94 -11.44 -2.69 -6.61
C ASP A 94 -12.12 -2.76 -5.23
N LYS A 95 -11.79 -3.75 -4.39
CA LYS A 95 -12.26 -3.84 -3.00
C LYS A 95 -11.17 -3.40 -2.03
N VAL A 96 -11.55 -2.59 -1.06
CA VAL A 96 -10.66 -2.16 0.03
C VAL A 96 -10.24 -3.36 0.88
N VAL A 97 -8.95 -3.48 1.09
CA VAL A 97 -8.30 -4.51 1.90
C VAL A 97 -7.94 -3.92 3.27
N PRO A 98 -8.44 -4.49 4.37
CA PRO A 98 -8.08 -4.02 5.71
C PRO A 98 -6.56 -4.14 5.96
N PRO A 99 -5.95 -3.18 6.68
CA PRO A 99 -4.50 -3.17 6.91
C PRO A 99 -3.99 -4.35 7.75
N GLU A 100 -4.86 -4.96 8.56
CA GLU A 100 -4.56 -6.15 9.35
C GLU A 100 -4.58 -7.45 8.55
N THR A 101 -5.18 -7.43 7.36
CA THR A 101 -5.27 -8.60 6.49
C THR A 101 -3.90 -8.98 5.93
N ASN A 102 -3.58 -10.27 5.96
CA ASN A 102 -2.33 -10.81 5.40
C ASN A 102 -2.47 -11.23 3.93
N LEU A 103 -1.33 -11.37 3.23
CA LEU A 103 -1.29 -11.74 1.81
C LEU A 103 -1.95 -13.10 1.53
N MET A 104 -1.83 -14.07 2.45
CA MET A 104 -2.51 -15.38 2.32
C MET A 104 -4.02 -15.21 2.17
N THR A 105 -4.61 -14.40 3.06
CA THR A 105 -6.04 -14.14 3.08
C THR A 105 -6.45 -13.37 1.82
N ILE A 106 -5.73 -12.31 1.46
CA ILE A 106 -6.01 -11.54 0.26
C ILE A 106 -5.99 -12.45 -0.98
N ARG A 107 -4.95 -13.27 -1.13
CA ARG A 107 -4.85 -14.25 -2.22
C ARG A 107 -6.07 -15.18 -2.24
N ARG A 108 -6.45 -15.77 -1.10
CA ARG A 108 -7.59 -16.69 -0.99
C ARG A 108 -8.92 -16.07 -1.41
N PHE A 109 -9.16 -14.81 -1.06
CA PHE A 109 -10.43 -14.14 -1.35
C PHE A 109 -10.53 -13.60 -2.77
N PHE A 110 -9.41 -13.16 -3.35
CA PHE A 110 -9.40 -12.36 -4.58
C PHE A 110 -8.80 -13.07 -5.80
N SER A 111 -7.88 -14.03 -5.61
CA SER A 111 -7.20 -14.73 -6.71
C SER A 111 -7.33 -16.24 -6.52
N LYS A 112 -8.49 -16.77 -6.95
CA LYS A 112 -8.81 -18.20 -6.83
C LYS A 112 -7.99 -19.10 -7.77
N THR A 113 -7.46 -18.53 -8.86
CA THR A 113 -6.89 -19.29 -9.98
C THR A 113 -5.44 -18.91 -10.30
N SER A 114 -4.93 -17.76 -9.83
CA SER A 114 -3.57 -17.33 -10.11
C SER A 114 -2.70 -17.40 -8.85
N ASP A 115 -1.42 -17.75 -9.04
CA ASP A 115 -0.41 -17.66 -7.98
C ASP A 115 -0.09 -16.20 -7.62
N GLU A 116 -0.46 -15.28 -8.50
CA GLU A 116 -0.12 -13.87 -8.41
C GLU A 116 -1.36 -13.02 -8.14
N ILE A 117 -1.20 -12.01 -7.28
CA ILE A 117 -2.25 -11.02 -6.99
C ILE A 117 -1.78 -9.62 -7.39
N THR A 118 -2.71 -8.76 -7.79
CA THR A 118 -2.44 -7.34 -8.02
C THR A 118 -3.08 -6.52 -6.92
N LEU A 119 -2.25 -5.76 -6.22
CA LEU A 119 -2.63 -4.83 -5.18
C LEU A 119 -2.53 -3.41 -5.71
N HIS A 120 -3.57 -2.62 -5.48
CA HIS A 120 -3.59 -1.21 -5.80
C HIS A 120 -3.48 -0.40 -4.53
N TYR A 121 -2.72 0.69 -4.54
CA TYR A 121 -2.69 1.66 -3.45
C TYR A 121 -3.20 3.02 -3.92
N ARG A 122 -3.88 3.73 -3.02
CA ARG A 122 -4.35 5.10 -3.25
C ARG A 122 -4.39 5.91 -1.95
N TRP A 123 -4.52 7.22 -2.10
CA TRP A 123 -4.83 8.11 -0.99
C TRP A 123 -6.21 7.76 -0.46
N ARG A 124 -6.33 7.72 0.87
CA ARG A 124 -7.62 7.58 1.52
C ARG A 124 -8.40 8.87 1.36
N GLU A 125 -9.66 8.79 0.92
CA GLU A 125 -10.57 9.95 0.84
C GLU A 125 -10.94 10.55 2.22
N GLY A 126 -10.40 10.01 3.32
CA GLY A 126 -10.57 10.50 4.68
C GLY A 126 -9.62 11.64 5.09
N GLY A 127 -8.86 12.20 4.16
CA GLY A 127 -8.21 13.50 4.36
C GLY A 127 -9.21 14.63 4.34
N PRO A 128 -9.06 15.69 5.15
CA PRO A 128 -9.91 16.87 4.98
C PRO A 128 -9.82 17.31 3.52
N ALA A 129 -10.98 17.46 2.88
CA ALA A 129 -11.07 17.91 1.50
C ALA A 129 -10.07 19.03 1.26
N PRO A 130 -9.29 19.02 0.16
CA PRO A 130 -8.45 20.15 -0.16
C PRO A 130 -9.38 21.37 -0.17
N LEU A 131 -9.11 22.35 0.70
CA LEU A 131 -9.82 23.64 0.75
C LEU A 131 -9.80 24.38 -0.62
N SER A 132 -9.13 23.80 -1.62
CA SER A 132 -8.99 24.27 -2.99
C SER A 132 -9.91 23.60 -4.01
N ALA A 133 -10.78 22.65 -3.66
CA ALA A 133 -11.84 22.26 -4.58
C ALA A 133 -12.87 23.38 -4.61
N PRO A 134 -13.01 24.16 -5.71
CA PRO A 134 -14.08 25.13 -5.80
C PRO A 134 -15.38 24.34 -5.69
N SER A 135 -16.15 24.61 -4.63
CA SER A 135 -17.52 24.13 -4.50
C SER A 135 -18.22 24.31 -5.85
N PRO A 136 -18.82 23.27 -6.45
CA PRO A 136 -19.52 23.43 -7.71
C PRO A 136 -20.49 24.61 -7.54
N PRO A 137 -20.49 25.59 -8.45
CA PRO A 137 -21.36 26.75 -8.30
C PRO A 137 -22.77 26.22 -8.11
N ALA A 138 -23.40 26.61 -7.00
CA ALA A 138 -24.80 26.33 -6.74
C ALA A 138 -25.54 26.69 -8.03
N ARG A 139 -26.05 25.67 -8.75
CA ARG A 139 -26.75 25.87 -10.01
C ARG A 139 -27.80 26.92 -9.73
N TYR A 140 -27.58 28.11 -10.28
CA TYR A 140 -28.53 29.20 -10.15
C TYR A 140 -29.85 28.64 -10.68
N ARG A 141 -30.85 28.55 -9.82
CA ARG A 141 -32.18 28.18 -10.25
C ARG A 141 -32.82 29.47 -10.72
N ALA A 142 -32.37 30.02 -11.85
CA ALA A 142 -33.29 30.85 -12.60
C ALA A 142 -34.23 29.94 -13.35
N THR A 143 -35.48 30.07 -12.96
CA THR A 143 -36.61 30.08 -13.88
C THR A 143 -37.59 31.04 -13.22
N GLY A 144 -37.44 32.32 -13.55
CA GLY A 144 -38.57 33.24 -13.51
C GLY A 144 -39.47 32.92 -14.69
N GLN A 145 -40.77 32.80 -14.43
CA GLN A 145 -41.94 32.80 -15.32
C GLN A 145 -43.03 32.01 -14.57
N ILE A 146 -44.25 32.48 -14.31
CA ILE A 146 -45.05 33.61 -14.78
C ILE A 146 -46.08 33.89 -13.67
#